data_AF-A0A9P4QI96-F1
#
_entry.id   AF-A0A9P4QI96-F1
#
_cell.length_a   1.000
_cell.length_b   1.000
_cell.length_c   1.000
_cell.angle_alpha   90.00
_cell.angle_beta   90.00
_cell.angle_gamma   90.00
#
_symmetry.space_group_name_H-M   'P 1'
#
loop_
_entity.id
_entity.type
_entity.pdbx_description
1 polymer ?
#
loop_
_entity_poly.entity_id
_entity_poly.type
_entity_poly.pdbx_seq_one_letter_code
_entity_poly.pdbx_strand_id
1 'polypeptide(L)'
;MYSKDKKEQELSKPPYQAIDSTNQQIRVLEIAPGVEDAVIRCTLKRVSLLDDPPPSFETISYCWGDAEIRAIIELNGEDFSVTANCVAALKRMRYADRP
;
A
#
# COMPACT_ATOMS: atom_id res chain seq x y z
N MET A 1 27.31 -6.91 -36.03
CA MET A 1 28.05 -7.21 -34.79
C MET A 1 28.23 -5.92 -34.01
N TYR A 2 27.37 -5.70 -33.01
CA TYR A 2 27.68 -4.98 -31.77
C TYR A 2 26.58 -5.41 -30.79
N SER A 3 26.86 -6.50 -30.07
CA SER A 3 26.15 -6.84 -28.84
C SER A 3 26.54 -5.84 -27.77
N LYS A 4 25.57 -5.42 -26.97
CA LYS A 4 25.69 -5.29 -25.52
C LYS A 4 24.28 -5.15 -24.94
N ASP A 5 23.77 -6.31 -24.55
CA ASP A 5 23.00 -6.57 -23.34
C ASP A 5 22.53 -5.31 -22.59
N LYS A 6 21.33 -4.84 -22.92
CA LYS A 6 20.51 -4.11 -21.94
C LYS A 6 19.86 -5.18 -21.08
N LYS A 7 20.41 -5.36 -19.87
CA LYS A 7 19.75 -6.10 -18.79
C LYS A 7 18.29 -5.66 -18.74
N GLU A 8 17.38 -6.60 -18.98
CA GLU A 8 15.98 -6.48 -18.63
C GLU A 8 15.94 -6.12 -17.15
N GLN A 9 15.74 -4.84 -16.89
CA GLN A 9 15.43 -4.34 -15.57
C GLN A 9 14.07 -4.96 -15.26
N GLU A 10 14.03 -5.93 -14.35
CA GLU A 10 12.79 -6.58 -13.92
C GLU A 10 11.79 -5.47 -13.60
N LEU A 11 10.80 -5.29 -14.49
CA LEU A 11 9.76 -4.30 -14.29
C LEU A 11 9.02 -4.75 -13.04
N SER A 12 9.17 -4.01 -11.93
CA SER A 12 8.44 -4.35 -10.72
C SER A 12 6.97 -4.44 -11.06
N LYS A 13 6.31 -5.50 -10.57
CA LYS A 13 4.88 -5.70 -10.85
C LYS A 13 4.16 -4.41 -10.47
N PRO A 14 3.29 -3.86 -11.33
CA PRO A 14 2.59 -2.63 -11.00
C PRO A 14 1.92 -2.81 -9.63
N PRO A 15 2.02 -1.83 -8.72
CA PRO A 15 1.45 -1.94 -7.37
C PRO A 15 -0.06 -2.23 -7.43
N TYR A 16 -0.69 -1.87 -8.54
CA TYR A 16 -2.07 -2.14 -8.86
C TYR A 16 -2.22 -3.36 -9.80
N GLN A 17 -2.49 -4.53 -9.22
CA GLN A 17 -2.86 -5.75 -9.96
C GLN A 17 -4.37 -5.89 -10.02
N ALA A 18 -4.94 -6.38 -11.13
CA ALA A 18 -6.39 -6.59 -11.28
C ALA A 18 -6.99 -7.38 -10.10
N ILE A 19 -8.19 -6.99 -9.69
CA ILE A 19 -9.00 -7.73 -8.69
C ILE A 19 -9.99 -8.63 -9.42
N ASP A 20 -10.21 -9.82 -8.86
CA ASP A 20 -11.22 -10.73 -9.36
C ASP A 20 -12.60 -10.32 -8.84
N SER A 21 -13.42 -9.73 -9.71
CA SER A 21 -14.78 -9.33 -9.39
C SER A 21 -15.71 -10.52 -9.17
N THR A 22 -15.43 -11.68 -9.76
CA THR A 22 -16.25 -12.88 -9.57
C THR A 22 -16.09 -13.44 -8.15
N ASN A 23 -14.88 -13.32 -7.60
CA ASN A 23 -14.57 -13.69 -6.23
C ASN A 23 -14.67 -12.51 -5.25
N GLN A 24 -15.39 -11.43 -5.63
CA GLN A 24 -15.59 -10.22 -4.81
C GLN A 24 -14.33 -9.73 -4.10
N GLN A 25 -13.20 -9.72 -4.81
CA GLN A 25 -11.94 -9.33 -4.20
C GLN A 25 -11.85 -7.83 -4.00
N ILE A 26 -11.37 -7.44 -2.82
CA ILE A 26 -10.97 -6.07 -2.51
C ILE A 26 -9.48 -6.03 -2.19
N ARG A 27 -8.93 -4.81 -2.07
CA ARG A 27 -7.58 -4.61 -1.56
C ARG A 27 -7.64 -3.97 -0.19
N VAL A 28 -7.00 -4.61 0.78
CA VAL A 28 -6.82 -4.09 2.13
C VAL A 28 -5.38 -3.64 2.29
N LEU A 29 -5.20 -2.43 2.80
CA LEU A 29 -3.89 -1.90 3.15
C LEU A 29 -3.57 -2.32 4.57
N GLU A 30 -2.50 -3.09 4.75
CA GLU A 30 -1.96 -3.46 6.05
C GLU A 30 -0.82 -2.51 6.40
N ILE A 31 -0.86 -1.87 7.57
CA ILE A 31 0.12 -0.88 8.00
C ILE A 31 1.04 -1.56 9.01
N ALA A 32 2.34 -1.64 8.74
CA ALA A 32 3.27 -2.24 9.69
C ALA A 32 3.34 -1.42 11.00
N PRO A 33 3.49 -2.08 12.16
CA PRO A 33 3.59 -1.39 13.44
C PRO A 33 4.81 -0.47 13.50
N GLY A 34 4.77 0.51 14.40
CA GLY A 34 5.94 1.33 14.71
C GLY A 34 5.61 2.64 15.40
N VAL A 35 6.66 3.41 15.68
CA VAL A 35 6.59 4.68 16.42
C VAL A 35 6.27 5.86 15.49
N GLU A 36 5.86 6.98 16.07
CA GLU A 36 5.29 8.14 15.37
C GLU A 36 6.18 8.72 14.26
N ASP A 37 7.49 8.72 14.46
CA ASP A 37 8.47 9.27 13.50
C ASP A 37 9.05 8.21 12.54
N ALA A 38 8.75 6.93 12.75
CA ALA A 38 9.24 5.88 11.87
C ALA A 38 8.56 5.95 10.50
N VAL A 39 9.31 5.60 9.45
CA VAL A 39 8.77 5.45 8.08
C VAL A 39 7.52 4.57 8.11
N ILE A 40 6.48 4.99 7.38
CA ILE A 40 5.28 4.19 7.16
C ILE A 40 5.61 3.10 6.15
N ARG A 41 5.45 1.85 6.58
CA ARG A 41 5.59 0.67 5.73
C ARG A 41 4.24 -0.01 5.63
N CYS A 42 3.78 -0.28 4.43
CA CYS A 42 2.49 -0.90 4.18
C CYS A 42 2.62 -2.06 3.20
N THR A 43 1.68 -3.00 3.29
CA THR A 43 1.49 -4.06 2.30
C THR A 43 0.07 -3.99 1.76
N LEU A 44 -0.10 -4.16 0.46
CA LEU A 44 -1.41 -4.19 -0.18
C LEU A 44 -1.83 -5.65 -0.42
N LYS A 45 -2.80 -6.14 0.35
CA LYS A 45 -3.29 -7.52 0.27
C LYS A 45 -4.58 -7.57 -0.54
N ARG A 46 -4.71 -8.55 -1.43
CA ARG A 46 -6.01 -8.92 -2.01
C ARG A 46 -6.68 -9.92 -1.07
N VAL A 47 -7.92 -9.64 -0.72
CA VAL A 47 -8.76 -10.52 0.10
C VAL A 47 -10.10 -10.71 -0.61
N SER A 48 -10.74 -11.86 -0.45
CA SER A 48 -12.10 -12.06 -0.95
C SER A 48 -13.10 -11.74 0.14
N LEU A 49 -14.15 -11.00 -0.20
CA LEU A 49 -15.29 -10.81 0.70
C LEU A 49 -16.10 -12.12 0.90
N LEU A 50 -15.81 -13.16 0.12
CA LEU A 50 -16.44 -14.48 0.20
C LEU A 50 -15.62 -15.50 1.01
N ASP A 51 -14.44 -15.12 1.53
CA ASP A 51 -13.64 -16.00 2.39
C ASP A 51 -14.43 -16.38 3.68
N ASP A 52 -14.14 -17.55 4.24
CA ASP A 52 -14.73 -18.04 5.50
C ASP A 52 -13.61 -18.37 6.53
N PRO A 53 -13.50 -17.59 7.63
CA PRO A 53 -14.33 -16.44 7.98
C PRO A 53 -14.06 -15.23 7.05
N PRO A 54 -15.03 -14.30 6.94
CA PRO A 54 -14.85 -13.10 6.12
C PRO A 54 -13.69 -12.24 6.65
N PRO A 55 -13.00 -11.50 5.77
CA PRO A 55 -11.87 -10.68 6.16
C PRO A 55 -12.32 -9.55 7.10
N SER A 56 -11.57 -9.35 8.18
CA SER A 56 -11.74 -8.21 9.08
C SER A 56 -10.84 -7.06 8.64
N PHE A 57 -11.40 -5.85 8.60
CA PHE A 57 -10.67 -4.62 8.30
C PHE A 57 -11.38 -3.41 8.92
N GLU A 58 -10.62 -2.35 9.16
CA GLU A 58 -11.15 -1.06 9.60
C GLU A 58 -11.21 -0.11 8.39
N THR A 59 -12.13 0.85 8.43
CA THR A 59 -12.24 1.89 7.40
C THR A 59 -12.01 3.27 8.01
N ILE A 60 -11.44 4.16 7.20
CA ILE A 60 -11.20 5.54 7.58
C ILE A 60 -11.79 6.50 6.55
N SER A 61 -12.16 7.68 7.03
CA SER A 61 -12.55 8.80 6.20
C SER A 61 -11.56 9.95 6.42
N TYR A 62 -10.98 10.47 5.35
CA TYR A 62 -10.09 11.63 5.37
C TYR A 62 -10.31 12.46 4.10
N CYS A 63 -10.08 13.77 4.18
CA CYS A 63 -10.19 14.65 3.03
C CYS A 63 -8.92 14.53 2.17
N TRP A 64 -9.07 14.57 0.83
CA TRP A 64 -7.94 14.74 -0.08
C TRP A 64 -7.25 16.09 0.20
N GLY A 65 -5.93 16.06 0.32
CA GLY A 65 -5.10 17.23 0.58
C GLY A 65 -4.56 17.83 -0.70
N ASP A 66 -3.62 18.75 -0.56
CA ASP A 66 -2.89 19.31 -1.68
C ASP A 66 -2.09 18.23 -2.42
N ALA A 67 -2.32 18.12 -3.73
CA ALA A 67 -1.68 17.12 -4.59
C ALA A 67 -0.19 17.40 -4.84
N GLU A 68 0.28 18.62 -4.58
CA GLU A 68 1.70 19.00 -4.71
C GLU A 68 2.50 18.65 -3.45
N ILE A 69 1.84 18.52 -2.30
CA ILE A 69 2.49 18.20 -1.02
C ILE A 69 2.58 16.67 -0.86
N ARG A 70 3.73 16.12 -1.27
CA ARG A 70 4.00 14.69 -1.28
C ARG A 70 4.89 14.23 -0.14
N ALA A 71 4.73 12.96 0.23
CA ALA A 71 5.58 12.22 1.15
C ALA A 71 5.78 10.79 0.63
N ILE A 72 6.92 10.19 0.98
CA ILE A 72 7.24 8.81 0.60
C ILE A 72 6.84 7.86 1.73
N ILE A 73 6.17 6.77 1.37
CA ILE A 73 5.96 5.59 2.21
C ILE A 73 6.62 4.40 1.51
N GLU A 74 6.83 3.31 2.24
CA GLU A 74 7.21 2.03 1.64
C GLU A 74 5.94 1.20 1.42
N LEU A 75 5.63 0.83 0.18
CA LEU A 75 4.50 -0.02 -0.18
C LEU A 75 5.02 -1.30 -0.85
N ASN A 76 4.76 -2.47 -0.25
CA ASN A 76 5.27 -3.76 -0.72
C ASN A 76 6.80 -3.79 -0.87
N GLY A 77 7.54 -3.04 -0.04
CA GLY A 77 9.00 -2.93 -0.10
C GLY A 77 9.56 -1.92 -1.11
N GLU A 78 8.69 -1.16 -1.80
CA GLU A 78 9.09 -0.12 -2.76
C GLU A 78 8.66 1.28 -2.29
N ASP A 79 9.47 2.29 -2.61
CA ASP A 79 9.12 3.69 -2.35
C ASP A 79 7.88 4.09 -3.16
N PHE A 80 6.87 4.61 -2.47
CA PHE A 80 5.60 5.02 -3.06
C PHE A 80 5.21 6.43 -2.61
N SER A 81 4.92 7.29 -3.58
CA SER A 81 4.59 8.70 -3.33
C SER A 81 3.09 8.88 -3.07
N VAL A 82 2.77 9.42 -1.89
CA VAL A 82 1.41 9.75 -1.46
C VAL A 82 1.34 11.22 -1.03
N THR A 83 0.13 11.74 -0.83
CA THR A 83 -0.07 13.09 -0.30
C THR A 83 0.15 13.14 1.22
N ALA A 84 0.55 14.29 1.75
CA ALA A 84 0.89 14.43 3.17
C ALA A 84 -0.29 14.11 4.12
N ASN A 85 -1.52 14.47 3.74
CA ASN A 85 -2.73 14.13 4.48
C ASN A 85 -2.99 12.60 4.53
N CYS A 86 -2.62 11.86 3.48
CA CYS A 86 -2.70 10.41 3.47
C CYS A 86 -1.72 9.83 4.50
N VAL A 87 -0.47 10.31 4.53
CA VAL A 87 0.49 9.90 5.58
C VAL A 87 -0.02 10.22 6.97
N ALA A 88 -0.59 11.40 7.20
CA ALA A 88 -1.15 11.76 8.50
C ALA A 88 -2.29 10.81 8.92
N ALA A 89 -3.16 10.44 7.99
CA ALA A 89 -4.23 9.47 8.23
C ALA A 89 -3.65 8.07 8.57
N LEU A 90 -2.66 7.60 7.80
CA LEU A 90 -2.00 6.32 8.05
C LEU A 90 -1.28 6.29 9.40
N LYS A 91 -0.57 7.37 9.78
CA LYS A 91 0.07 7.50 11.09
C LYS A 91 -0.93 7.38 12.24
N ARG A 92 -2.12 7.96 12.09
CA ARG A 92 -3.17 7.90 13.12
C ARG A 92 -3.76 6.50 13.30
N MET A 93 -3.79 5.71 12.23
CA MET A 93 -4.28 4.33 12.26
C MET A 93 -3.21 3.30 12.65
N ARG A 94 -1.94 3.69 12.61
CA ARG A 94 -0.82 2.80 12.91
C ARG A 94 -0.81 2.45 14.39
N TYR A 95 -0.87 1.16 14.70
CA TYR A 95 -0.60 0.67 16.04
C TYR A 95 0.92 0.52 16.28
N ALA A 96 1.33 0.57 17.55
CA ALA A 96 2.74 0.47 17.92
C ALA A 96 3.28 -0.97 17.84
N ASP A 97 2.41 -1.96 18.02
CA ASP A 97 2.76 -3.37 18.28
C ASP A 97 2.05 -4.38 17.35
N ARG A 98 1.07 -3.94 16.55
CA ARG A 98 0.33 -4.78 15.61
C ARG A 98 0.08 -4.10 14.26
N PRO A 99 -0.09 -4.89 13.19
CA PRO A 99 -0.54 -4.36 11.90
C PRO A 99 -2.04 -4.05 11.85
#